data_AF-A0A0Q9ANN1-F1
#
_entry.id   AF-A0A0Q9ANN1-F1
#
_cell.length_a   1.000
_cell.length_b   1.000
_cell.length_c   1.000
_cell.angle_alpha   90.00
_cell.angle_beta   90.00
_cell.angle_gamma   90.00
#
_symmetry.space_group_name_H-M   'P 1'
#
loop_
_entity.id
_entity.type
_entity.pdbx_description
1 polymer ?
#
loop_
_entity_poly.entity_id
_entity_poly.type
_entity_poly.pdbx_seq_one_letter_code
_entity_poly.pdbx_strand_id
1 'polypeptide(L)'
;MSDAAQPTAAEVRAAAEAVKTALDRHLAAVERRTGEDDQAVYKAFNELAAAAEVYDELLYDRYDEVTPFEIPGADDSLPPYAGPEEPNALSVLIRRDYAVAEPQRLMAQAQRVEAAEDEGTGAEVSATVHGALGILFGEFEPDEIASRHKEFGLEEADSTLWVLAADDPADPGEWLETPFDQPDPGSVICRFDVSSVFDDLDDDADDDDLVDGLEEEELEPLDADR
;
A
#
# COMPACT_ATOMS: atom_id res chain seq x y z
N MET A 1 11.79 8.15 37.20
CA MET A 1 10.45 8.65 36.88
C MET A 1 10.63 10.13 36.55
N SER A 2 10.75 10.47 35.26
CA SER A 2 10.95 11.86 34.85
C SER A 2 9.72 12.68 35.20
N ASP A 3 9.93 13.78 35.90
CA ASP A 3 8.96 14.84 36.15
C ASP A 3 8.78 15.60 34.84
N ALA A 4 7.94 15.07 33.93
CA ALA A 4 7.52 15.80 32.75
C ALA A 4 6.60 16.93 33.23
N ALA A 5 7.04 18.18 33.04
CA ALA A 5 6.26 19.34 33.44
C ALA A 5 4.91 19.31 32.72
N GLN A 6 3.80 19.35 33.45
CA GLN A 6 2.47 19.41 32.85
C GLN A 6 2.32 20.67 31.99
N PRO A 7 1.64 20.58 30.83
CA PRO A 7 1.37 21.73 29.99
C PRO A 7 0.66 22.86 30.74
N THR A 8 1.00 24.10 30.40
CA THR A 8 0.36 25.27 30.97
C THR A 8 -0.94 25.60 30.25
N ALA A 9 -1.86 26.28 30.94
CA ALA A 9 -3.08 26.80 30.30
C ALA A 9 -2.79 27.84 29.20
N ALA A 10 -1.58 28.41 29.15
CA ALA A 10 -1.17 29.30 28.06
C ALA A 10 -0.82 28.50 26.80
N GLU A 11 -0.13 27.38 26.93
CA GLU A 11 0.19 26.47 25.83
C GLU A 11 -1.07 25.86 25.22
N VAL A 12 -2.03 25.40 26.03
CA VAL A 12 -3.32 24.90 25.51
C VAL A 12 -4.07 25.98 24.72
N ARG A 13 -4.07 27.23 25.19
CA ARG A 13 -4.68 28.35 24.45
C ARG A 13 -3.92 28.67 23.17
N ALA A 14 -2.59 28.61 23.19
CA ALA A 14 -1.78 28.84 22.00
C ALA A 14 -2.05 27.76 20.93
N ALA A 15 -2.16 26.50 21.32
CA ALA A 15 -2.53 25.41 20.43
C ALA A 15 -3.96 25.57 19.88
N ALA A 16 -4.92 25.99 20.70
CA ALA A 16 -6.27 26.33 20.22
C ALA A 16 -6.27 27.44 19.17
N GLU A 17 -5.43 28.48 19.33
CA GLU A 17 -5.27 29.54 18.33
C GLU A 17 -4.55 29.03 17.06
N ALA A 18 -3.62 28.08 17.20
CA ALA A 18 -2.97 27.44 16.06
C ALA A 18 -3.97 26.66 15.20
N VAL A 19 -4.88 25.89 15.82
CA VAL A 19 -5.97 25.19 15.13
C VAL A 19 -6.86 26.17 14.36
N LYS A 20 -7.30 27.27 14.99
CA LYS A 20 -8.12 28.29 14.32
C LYS A 20 -7.40 28.89 13.12
N THR A 21 -6.11 29.21 13.29
CA THR A 21 -5.30 29.78 12.21
C THR A 21 -5.13 28.78 11.07
N ALA A 22 -4.91 27.50 11.37
CA ALA A 22 -4.81 26.45 10.36
C ALA A 22 -6.15 26.21 9.64
N LEU A 23 -7.27 26.31 10.36
CA LEU A 23 -8.61 26.21 9.78
C LEU A 23 -8.89 27.34 8.79
N ASP A 24 -8.52 28.58 9.14
CA ASP A 24 -8.64 29.74 8.26
C ASP A 24 -7.76 29.56 7.00
N ARG A 25 -6.55 29.01 7.13
CA ARG A 25 -5.66 28.71 5.99
C ARG A 25 -6.25 27.63 5.09
N HIS A 26 -6.76 26.55 5.67
CA HIS A 26 -7.41 25.48 4.93
C HIS A 26 -8.63 25.99 4.16
N LEU A 27 -9.50 26.78 4.80
CA LEU A 27 -10.63 27.40 4.10
C LEU A 27 -10.16 28.31 2.95
N ALA A 28 -9.15 29.13 3.18
CA ALA A 28 -8.59 29.99 2.13
C ALA A 28 -7.94 29.22 0.97
N ALA A 29 -7.42 28.01 1.21
CA ALA A 29 -6.93 27.13 0.16
C ALA A 29 -8.10 26.53 -0.64
N VAL A 30 -9.14 26.05 0.05
CA VAL A 30 -10.36 25.51 -0.57
C VAL A 30 -11.06 26.55 -1.46
N GLU A 31 -11.17 27.80 -0.99
CA GLU A 31 -11.78 28.89 -1.76
C GLU A 31 -11.00 29.26 -3.02
N ARG A 32 -9.69 28.93 -3.08
CA ARG A 32 -8.81 29.21 -4.23
C ARG A 32 -8.56 27.98 -5.10
N ARG A 33 -9.16 26.82 -4.78
CA ARG A 33 -8.85 25.56 -5.44
C ARG A 33 -9.10 25.64 -6.94
N THR A 34 -8.19 25.04 -7.71
CA THR A 34 -8.20 25.08 -9.18
C THR A 34 -8.64 23.76 -9.83
N GLY A 35 -8.81 22.71 -9.02
CA GLY A 35 -9.26 21.38 -9.43
C GLY A 35 -9.71 20.53 -8.22
N GLU A 36 -10.08 19.27 -8.49
CA GLU A 36 -10.49 18.30 -7.45
C GLU A 36 -9.27 17.82 -6.63
N ASP A 37 -8.10 17.68 -7.24
CA ASP A 37 -6.83 17.25 -6.60
C ASP A 37 -5.86 18.41 -6.38
N ASP A 38 -6.32 19.48 -5.74
CA ASP A 38 -5.47 20.66 -5.50
C ASP A 38 -4.48 20.42 -4.35
N GLN A 39 -3.19 20.34 -4.68
CA GLN A 39 -2.12 20.08 -3.70
C GLN A 39 -2.06 21.13 -2.57
N ALA A 40 -2.46 22.38 -2.83
CA ALA A 40 -2.46 23.40 -1.79
C ALA A 40 -3.55 23.16 -0.74
N VAL A 41 -4.69 22.60 -1.16
CA VAL A 41 -5.77 22.19 -0.25
C VAL A 41 -5.31 21.02 0.61
N TYR A 42 -4.71 20.00 -0.01
CA TYR A 42 -4.20 18.82 0.70
C TYR A 42 -3.13 19.19 1.73
N LYS A 43 -2.18 20.05 1.36
CA LYS A 43 -1.17 20.55 2.29
C LYS A 43 -1.80 21.29 3.47
N ALA A 44 -2.74 22.20 3.22
CA ALA A 44 -3.40 22.95 4.28
C ALA A 44 -4.29 22.07 5.18
N PHE A 45 -4.85 20.99 4.64
CA PHE A 45 -5.55 19.96 5.40
C PHE A 45 -4.61 19.25 6.39
N ASN A 46 -3.44 18.81 5.93
CA ASN A 46 -2.44 18.16 6.79
C ASN A 46 -1.92 19.10 7.90
N GLU A 47 -1.70 20.38 7.57
CA GLU A 47 -1.32 21.39 8.57
C GLU A 47 -2.41 21.62 9.64
N LEU A 48 -3.68 21.55 9.24
CA LEU A 48 -4.82 21.62 10.16
C LEU A 48 -4.91 20.38 11.04
N ALA A 49 -4.75 19.19 10.47
CA ALA A 49 -4.74 17.93 11.20
C ALA A 49 -3.65 17.91 12.28
N ALA A 50 -2.40 18.24 11.92
CA ALA A 50 -1.29 18.30 12.87
C ALA A 50 -1.52 19.33 13.98
N ALA A 51 -2.09 20.50 13.67
CA ALA A 51 -2.42 21.49 14.68
C ALA A 51 -3.50 21.01 15.65
N ALA A 52 -4.49 20.25 15.16
CA ALA A 52 -5.57 19.68 15.97
C ALA A 52 -5.05 18.59 16.90
N GLU A 53 -4.17 17.70 16.42
CA GLU A 53 -3.54 16.66 17.24
C GLU A 53 -2.74 17.25 18.42
N VAL A 54 -1.89 18.25 18.16
CA VAL A 54 -1.15 18.96 19.21
C VAL A 54 -2.07 19.62 20.22
N TYR A 55 -3.20 20.18 19.76
CA TYR A 55 -4.18 20.75 20.68
C TYR A 55 -4.84 19.68 21.55
N ASP A 56 -5.23 18.54 20.97
CA ASP A 56 -5.86 17.43 21.70
C ASP A 56 -4.92 16.79 22.71
N GLU A 57 -3.65 16.60 22.38
CA GLU A 57 -2.62 16.12 23.30
C GLU A 57 -2.48 17.06 24.52
N LEU A 58 -2.31 18.37 24.26
CA LEU A 58 -2.17 19.36 25.33
C LEU A 58 -3.45 19.54 26.16
N LEU A 59 -4.62 19.38 25.52
CA LEU A 59 -5.93 19.42 26.19
C LEU A 59 -6.08 18.22 27.13
N TYR A 60 -5.72 17.03 26.66
CA TYR A 60 -5.75 15.80 27.43
C TYR A 60 -4.77 15.85 28.61
N ASP A 61 -3.51 16.16 28.35
CA ASP A 61 -2.47 16.23 29.39
C ASP A 61 -2.81 17.20 30.53
N ARG A 62 -3.51 18.29 30.20
CA ARG A 62 -3.80 19.35 31.17
C ARG A 62 -5.16 19.23 31.85
N TYR A 63 -6.17 18.75 31.13
CA TYR A 63 -7.56 18.75 31.59
C TYR A 63 -8.24 17.37 31.57
N ASP A 64 -7.57 16.32 31.09
CA ASP A 64 -8.11 14.96 30.92
C ASP A 64 -9.38 14.95 30.05
N GLU A 65 -9.40 15.82 29.05
CA GLU A 65 -10.51 16.01 28.10
C GLU A 65 -9.99 15.82 26.67
N VAL A 66 -10.87 15.35 25.78
CA VAL A 66 -10.58 15.13 24.36
C VAL A 66 -11.60 15.86 23.49
N THR A 67 -11.24 16.21 22.26
CA THR A 67 -12.24 16.79 21.36
C THR A 67 -13.12 15.70 20.75
N PRO A 68 -14.38 16.02 20.37
CA PRO A 68 -15.26 15.06 19.72
C PRO A 68 -14.97 14.87 18.22
N PHE A 69 -13.87 15.44 17.70
CA PHE A 69 -13.51 15.37 16.29
C PHE A 69 -12.45 14.29 16.09
N GLU A 70 -12.71 13.36 15.19
CA GLU A 70 -11.71 12.39 14.73
C GLU A 70 -11.12 12.89 13.42
N ILE A 71 -9.79 12.81 13.27
CA ILE A 71 -9.09 13.10 12.02
C ILE A 71 -9.07 11.81 11.22
N PRO A 72 -9.81 11.70 10.09
CA PRO A 72 -9.77 10.50 9.28
C PRO A 72 -8.37 10.34 8.68
N GLY A 73 -7.71 9.20 8.96
CA GLY A 73 -6.50 8.79 8.24
C GLY A 73 -5.15 9.16 8.85
N ALA A 74 -5.06 9.63 10.09
CA ALA A 74 -3.77 9.87 10.76
C ALA A 74 -2.88 8.60 10.85
N ASP A 75 -3.49 7.41 10.94
CA ASP A 75 -2.75 6.14 11.02
C ASP A 75 -2.73 5.31 9.71
N ASP A 76 -3.66 5.54 8.78
CA ASP A 76 -3.84 4.69 7.59
C ASP A 76 -3.39 5.33 6.26
N SER A 77 -3.12 6.64 6.24
CA SER A 77 -2.63 7.33 5.04
C SER A 77 -1.15 7.69 5.19
N LEU A 78 -0.33 7.22 4.23
CA LEU A 78 1.08 7.60 4.16
C LEU A 78 1.17 9.13 3.94
N PRO A 79 2.15 9.82 4.56
CA PRO A 79 2.39 11.23 4.29
C PRO A 79 2.76 11.42 2.81
N PRO A 80 2.52 12.61 2.23
CA PRO A 80 2.95 12.90 0.87
C PRO A 80 4.46 12.72 0.72
N TYR A 81 4.89 12.17 -0.42
CA TYR A 81 6.29 11.99 -0.79
C TYR A 81 7.08 13.29 -0.61
N ALA A 82 8.18 13.21 0.14
CA ALA A 82 9.00 14.36 0.53
C ALA A 82 10.37 14.42 -0.19
N GLY A 83 10.65 13.46 -1.07
CA GLY A 83 11.92 13.36 -1.80
C GLY A 83 12.02 14.23 -3.07
N PRO A 84 13.09 14.10 -3.86
CA PRO A 84 13.30 14.90 -5.07
C PRO A 84 12.25 14.61 -6.16
N GLU A 85 11.93 15.62 -6.98
CA GLU A 85 10.99 15.50 -8.12
C GLU A 85 11.41 14.42 -9.13
N GLU A 86 12.73 14.23 -9.31
CA GLU A 86 13.30 13.22 -10.21
C GLU A 86 14.17 12.23 -9.40
N PRO A 87 13.60 11.14 -8.84
CA PRO A 87 14.39 10.12 -8.14
C PRO A 87 15.29 9.35 -9.12
N ASN A 88 16.54 9.12 -8.73
CA ASN A 88 17.55 8.44 -9.56
C ASN A 88 17.68 6.94 -9.26
N ALA A 89 17.09 6.47 -8.16
CA ALA A 89 17.10 5.09 -7.70
C ALA A 89 15.77 4.76 -7.00
N LEU A 90 15.33 3.50 -7.12
CA LEU A 90 14.07 3.02 -6.55
C LEU A 90 14.27 1.68 -5.83
N SER A 91 13.49 1.46 -4.77
CA SER A 91 13.31 0.16 -4.12
C SER A 91 11.84 -0.25 -4.19
N VAL A 92 11.60 -1.53 -4.47
CA VAL A 92 10.25 -2.09 -4.59
C VAL A 92 10.09 -3.20 -3.55
N LEU A 93 9.19 -3.00 -2.59
CA LEU A 93 8.83 -4.03 -1.62
C LEU A 93 7.50 -4.63 -2.01
N ILE A 94 7.42 -5.95 -1.98
CA ILE A 94 6.21 -6.71 -2.32
C ILE A 94 5.88 -7.62 -1.14
N ARG A 95 4.68 -7.47 -0.60
CA ARG A 95 4.06 -8.49 0.26
C ARG A 95 3.05 -9.26 -0.58
N ARG A 96 3.21 -10.57 -0.69
CA ARG A 96 2.24 -11.48 -1.29
C ARG A 96 1.75 -12.42 -0.20
N ASP A 97 0.46 -12.41 0.07
CA ASP A 97 -0.14 -13.30 1.05
C ASP A 97 -0.75 -14.52 0.32
N TYR A 98 -0.52 -15.72 0.85
CA TYR A 98 -1.05 -16.96 0.29
C TYR A 98 -1.83 -17.74 1.35
N ALA A 99 -2.97 -18.29 0.94
CA ALA A 99 -3.64 -19.35 1.68
C ALA A 99 -3.13 -20.72 1.22
N VAL A 100 -2.83 -21.62 2.16
CA VAL A 100 -2.51 -23.02 1.83
C VAL A 100 -3.82 -23.77 1.58
N ALA A 101 -4.35 -23.67 0.36
CA ALA A 101 -5.63 -24.25 -0.03
C ALA A 101 -5.58 -25.77 -0.22
N GLU A 102 -4.49 -26.29 -0.78
CA GLU A 102 -4.30 -27.73 -1.04
C GLU A 102 -3.00 -28.27 -0.38
N PRO A 103 -2.99 -28.51 0.95
CA PRO A 103 -1.79 -28.96 1.67
C PRO A 103 -1.16 -30.24 1.10
N GLN A 104 -1.98 -31.15 0.59
CA GLN A 104 -1.49 -32.41 0.01
C GLN A 104 -0.76 -32.20 -1.31
N ARG A 105 -1.21 -31.23 -2.13
CA ARG A 105 -0.54 -30.86 -3.38
C ARG A 105 0.80 -30.21 -3.09
N LEU A 106 0.83 -29.30 -2.12
CA LEU A 106 2.06 -28.65 -1.63
C LEU A 106 3.10 -29.70 -1.21
N MET A 107 2.71 -30.65 -0.37
CA MET A 107 3.60 -31.72 0.09
C MET A 107 4.07 -32.63 -1.05
N ALA A 108 3.19 -32.97 -2.00
CA ALA A 108 3.54 -33.78 -3.16
C ALA A 108 4.49 -33.06 -4.14
N GLN A 109 4.48 -31.73 -4.20
CA GLN A 109 5.48 -30.95 -4.95
C GLN A 109 6.83 -30.98 -4.23
N ALA A 110 6.84 -30.72 -2.93
CA ALA A 110 8.07 -30.75 -2.13
C ALA A 110 8.75 -32.13 -2.16
N GLN A 111 7.98 -33.21 -2.09
CA GLN A 111 8.48 -34.59 -2.24
C GLN A 111 9.15 -34.83 -3.60
N ARG A 112 8.65 -34.21 -4.68
CA ARG A 112 9.26 -34.34 -6.01
C ARG A 112 10.59 -33.61 -6.12
N VAL A 113 10.71 -32.45 -5.47
CA VAL A 113 11.97 -31.70 -5.37
C VAL A 113 12.99 -32.51 -4.53
N GLU A 114 12.61 -32.93 -3.33
CA GLU A 114 13.45 -33.72 -2.43
C GLU A 114 13.92 -35.03 -3.08
N ALA A 115 13.05 -35.73 -3.81
CA ALA A 115 13.41 -36.95 -4.53
C ALA A 115 14.30 -36.71 -5.77
N ALA A 116 14.31 -35.50 -6.32
CA ALA A 116 15.23 -35.12 -7.39
C ALA A 116 16.62 -34.72 -6.86
N GLU A 117 16.68 -34.26 -5.60
CA GLU A 117 17.89 -33.84 -4.91
C GLU A 117 18.59 -34.96 -4.14
N ASP A 118 17.85 -35.93 -3.59
CA ASP A 118 18.40 -36.95 -2.68
C ASP A 118 18.47 -38.36 -3.30
N GLU A 119 19.71 -38.89 -3.40
CA GLU A 119 20.02 -40.31 -3.62
C GLU A 119 20.09 -41.12 -2.30
N GLY A 120 19.86 -40.52 -1.13
CA GLY A 120 19.47 -41.28 0.06
C GLY A 120 19.69 -40.66 1.46
N THR A 121 18.72 -40.98 2.33
CA THR A 121 18.79 -41.11 3.81
C THR A 121 18.52 -39.89 4.69
N GLY A 122 17.92 -38.81 4.16
CA GLY A 122 17.27 -37.79 4.99
C GLY A 122 15.95 -38.26 5.63
N ALA A 123 15.57 -37.69 6.79
CA ALA A 123 14.19 -37.78 7.25
C ALA A 123 13.31 -36.95 6.29
N GLU A 124 12.21 -37.49 5.76
CA GLU A 124 11.32 -36.78 4.81
C GLU A 124 10.87 -35.44 5.38
N VAL A 125 11.56 -34.34 5.05
CA VAL A 125 11.23 -33.00 5.56
C VAL A 125 9.93 -32.55 4.92
N SER A 126 9.68 -32.99 3.68
CA SER A 126 8.44 -32.82 2.93
C SER A 126 7.20 -33.50 3.54
N ALA A 127 7.36 -34.37 4.55
CA ALA A 127 6.24 -35.05 5.21
C ALA A 127 5.35 -34.12 6.05
N THR A 128 5.71 -32.85 6.18
CA THR A 128 4.90 -31.84 6.85
C THR A 128 4.68 -30.63 5.95
N VAL A 129 3.56 -29.92 6.11
CA VAL A 129 3.28 -28.66 5.39
C VAL A 129 4.39 -27.64 5.62
N HIS A 130 4.86 -27.50 6.86
CA HIS A 130 5.94 -26.58 7.20
C HIS A 130 7.25 -26.91 6.46
N GLY A 131 7.65 -28.18 6.45
CA GLY A 131 8.85 -28.61 5.72
C GLY A 131 8.68 -28.50 4.21
N ALA A 132 7.49 -28.77 3.68
CA ALA A 132 7.18 -28.57 2.26
C ALA A 132 7.29 -27.09 1.85
N LEU A 133 6.82 -26.15 2.68
CA LEU A 133 7.02 -24.71 2.45
C LEU A 133 8.52 -24.38 2.43
N GLY A 134 9.29 -24.87 3.40
CA GLY A 134 10.74 -24.62 3.45
C GLY A 134 11.50 -25.13 2.22
N ILE A 135 11.11 -26.30 1.69
CA ILE A 135 11.71 -26.86 0.47
C ILE A 135 11.34 -25.99 -0.74
N LEU A 136 10.05 -25.71 -0.94
CA LEU A 136 9.60 -25.00 -2.15
C LEU A 136 10.10 -23.56 -2.20
N PHE A 137 10.06 -22.83 -1.07
CA PHE A 137 10.59 -21.46 -1.00
C PHE A 137 12.12 -21.39 -0.93
N GLY A 138 12.79 -22.53 -0.74
CA GLY A 138 14.25 -22.64 -0.85
C GLY A 138 14.72 -22.95 -2.28
N GLU A 139 13.96 -23.73 -3.03
CA GLU A 139 14.31 -24.16 -4.40
C GLU A 139 13.83 -23.18 -5.48
N PHE A 140 12.62 -22.63 -5.35
CA PHE A 140 12.02 -21.79 -6.39
C PHE A 140 12.19 -20.30 -6.09
N GLU A 141 12.41 -19.52 -7.15
CA GLU A 141 12.43 -18.06 -7.06
C GLU A 141 11.05 -17.51 -6.67
N PRO A 142 10.96 -16.39 -5.93
CA PRO A 142 9.68 -15.82 -5.51
C PRO A 142 8.69 -15.55 -6.66
N ASP A 143 9.19 -15.15 -7.83
CA ASP A 143 8.35 -14.90 -9.01
C ASP A 143 7.90 -16.19 -9.72
N GLU A 144 8.68 -17.27 -9.59
CA GLU A 144 8.23 -18.59 -10.04
C GLU A 144 7.11 -19.13 -9.14
N ILE A 145 7.26 -18.97 -7.82
CA ILE A 145 6.20 -19.31 -6.86
C ILE A 145 4.94 -18.49 -7.15
N ALA A 146 5.08 -17.19 -7.39
CA ALA A 146 3.95 -16.32 -7.70
C ALA A 146 3.24 -16.71 -9.00
N SER A 147 3.96 -16.97 -10.08
CA SER A 147 3.36 -17.34 -11.37
C SER A 147 2.71 -18.73 -11.37
N ARG A 148 3.15 -19.64 -10.49
CA ARG A 148 2.69 -21.04 -10.46
C ARG A 148 2.09 -21.44 -9.11
N HIS A 149 1.61 -20.49 -8.31
CA HIS A 149 1.14 -20.71 -6.93
C HIS A 149 0.10 -21.84 -6.81
N LYS A 150 -0.83 -21.94 -7.77
CA LYS A 150 -1.85 -23.02 -7.82
C LYS A 150 -1.25 -24.42 -8.03
N GLU A 151 -0.09 -24.53 -8.69
CA GLU A 151 0.62 -25.81 -8.82
C GLU A 151 1.23 -26.27 -7.50
N PHE A 152 1.54 -25.32 -6.61
CA PHE A 152 2.01 -25.55 -5.25
C PHE A 152 0.87 -25.73 -4.24
N GLY A 153 -0.40 -25.66 -4.68
CA GLY A 153 -1.55 -25.77 -3.77
C GLY A 153 -1.74 -24.54 -2.88
N LEU A 154 -1.22 -23.40 -3.34
CA LEU A 154 -1.44 -22.09 -2.73
C LEU A 154 -2.54 -21.36 -3.51
N GLU A 155 -3.33 -20.57 -2.80
CA GLU A 155 -4.29 -19.61 -3.36
C GLU A 155 -3.82 -18.20 -2.99
N GLU A 156 -3.86 -17.26 -3.93
CA GLU A 156 -3.51 -15.88 -3.67
C GLU A 156 -4.54 -15.21 -2.75
N ALA A 157 -4.05 -14.48 -1.75
CA ALA A 157 -4.86 -13.67 -0.85
C ALA A 157 -4.64 -12.19 -1.18
N ASP A 158 -4.36 -11.35 -0.19
CA ASP A 158 -4.06 -9.95 -0.45
C ASP A 158 -2.58 -9.78 -0.87
N SER A 159 -2.31 -8.71 -1.60
CA SER A 159 -0.94 -8.27 -1.86
C SER A 159 -0.81 -6.77 -1.73
N THR A 160 0.39 -6.33 -1.35
CA THR A 160 0.73 -4.92 -1.29
C THR A 160 2.09 -4.69 -1.95
N LEU A 161 2.16 -3.66 -2.80
CA LEU A 161 3.35 -3.17 -3.47
C LEU A 161 3.69 -1.78 -2.94
N TRP A 162 4.90 -1.58 -2.45
CA TRP A 162 5.46 -0.27 -2.11
C TRP A 162 6.60 0.09 -3.04
N VAL A 163 6.61 1.31 -3.55
CA VAL A 163 7.72 1.86 -4.34
C VAL A 163 8.32 3.03 -3.57
N LEU A 164 9.63 2.98 -3.32
CA LEU A 164 10.37 3.97 -2.56
C LEU A 164 11.44 4.62 -3.39
N ALA A 165 11.62 5.93 -3.21
CA ALA A 165 12.82 6.61 -3.69
C ALA A 165 14.00 6.29 -2.76
N ALA A 166 15.18 6.13 -3.37
CA ALA A 166 16.45 6.18 -2.65
C ALA A 166 17.23 7.42 -3.11
N ASP A 167 17.96 8.04 -2.19
CA ASP A 167 18.78 9.22 -2.48
C ASP A 167 20.00 8.87 -3.36
N ASP A 168 20.59 7.71 -3.10
CA ASP A 168 21.76 7.18 -3.80
C ASP A 168 21.53 5.72 -4.22
N PRO A 169 22.10 5.29 -5.36
CA PRO A 169 22.11 3.87 -5.73
C PRO A 169 22.95 3.09 -4.72
N ALA A 170 22.40 2.00 -4.18
CA ALA A 170 23.14 1.19 -3.20
C ALA A 170 24.24 0.35 -3.85
N ASP A 171 25.23 -0.02 -3.05
CA ASP A 171 26.28 -0.93 -3.47
C ASP A 171 25.75 -2.39 -3.54
N PRO A 172 26.34 -3.25 -4.39
CA PRO A 172 25.93 -4.65 -4.51
C PRO A 172 25.96 -5.37 -3.15
N GLY A 173 24.80 -5.86 -2.71
CA GLY A 173 24.64 -6.62 -1.47
C GLY A 173 24.05 -5.81 -0.31
N GLU A 174 24.06 -4.48 -0.35
CA GLU A 174 23.46 -3.64 0.70
C GLU A 174 21.93 -3.82 0.78
N TRP A 175 21.29 -4.11 -0.36
CA TRP A 175 19.85 -4.41 -0.42
C TRP A 175 19.45 -5.73 0.25
N LEU A 176 20.40 -6.59 0.62
CA LEU A 176 20.13 -7.91 1.18
C LEU A 176 20.17 -7.94 2.71
N GLU A 177 20.65 -6.88 3.38
CA GLU A 177 20.85 -6.91 4.84
C GLU A 177 19.55 -6.72 5.64
N THR A 178 18.69 -5.76 5.26
CA THR A 178 17.40 -5.47 5.95
C THR A 178 16.27 -5.07 4.99
N PRO A 179 15.87 -5.94 4.05
CA PRO A 179 14.93 -5.59 2.97
C PRO A 179 13.50 -5.29 3.44
N PHE A 180 13.15 -5.56 4.70
CA PHE A 180 11.79 -5.40 5.25
C PHE A 180 11.75 -4.61 6.57
N ASP A 181 12.78 -3.82 6.87
CA ASP A 181 12.63 -2.80 7.91
C ASP A 181 11.51 -1.82 7.52
N GLN A 182 10.83 -1.24 8.51
CA GLN A 182 9.71 -0.34 8.25
C GLN A 182 10.17 0.78 7.31
N PRO A 183 9.55 0.91 6.12
CA PRO A 183 9.93 1.95 5.18
C PRO A 183 9.72 3.32 5.80
N ASP A 184 10.64 4.26 5.55
CA ASP A 184 10.41 5.67 5.88
C ASP A 184 9.16 6.15 5.12
N PRO A 185 8.07 6.53 5.82
CA PRO A 185 6.83 6.93 5.18
C PRO A 185 7.01 8.11 4.21
N GLY A 186 7.99 8.99 4.44
CA GLY A 186 8.27 10.14 3.57
C GLY A 186 8.92 9.78 2.23
N SER A 187 9.47 8.56 2.10
CA SER A 187 10.17 8.08 0.91
C SER A 187 9.29 7.21 0.01
N VAL A 188 8.06 6.88 0.43
CA VAL A 188 7.12 6.10 -0.38
C VAL A 188 6.55 6.97 -1.49
N ILE A 189 6.85 6.62 -2.73
CA ILE A 189 6.31 7.27 -3.93
C ILE A 189 4.87 6.81 -4.15
N CYS A 190 4.64 5.50 -4.08
CA CYS A 190 3.32 4.92 -4.24
C CYS A 190 3.16 3.59 -3.49
N ARG A 191 1.92 3.33 -3.09
CA ARG A 191 1.46 2.08 -2.47
C ARG A 191 0.27 1.57 -3.26
N PHE A 192 0.29 0.29 -3.62
CA PHE A 192 -0.83 -0.39 -4.26
C PHE A 192 -1.24 -1.55 -3.37
N ASP A 193 -2.50 -1.60 -2.96
CA ASP A 193 -3.09 -2.72 -2.26
C ASP A 193 -4.03 -3.43 -3.24
N VAL A 194 -3.82 -4.73 -3.45
CA VAL A 194 -4.69 -5.61 -4.21
C VAL A 194 -5.29 -6.60 -3.24
N SER A 195 -6.60 -6.78 -3.28
CA SER A 195 -7.27 -7.78 -2.45
C SER A 195 -7.94 -8.81 -3.33
N SER A 196 -7.70 -10.09 -3.05
CA SER A 196 -8.25 -11.20 -3.85
C SER A 196 -9.78 -11.21 -3.89
N VAL A 197 -10.44 -10.62 -2.88
CA VAL A 197 -11.90 -10.48 -2.85
C VAL A 197 -12.43 -9.61 -4.00
N PHE A 198 -11.63 -8.66 -4.48
CA PHE A 198 -12.02 -7.74 -5.55
C PHE A 198 -11.46 -8.14 -6.92
N ASP A 199 -10.39 -8.93 -6.95
CA ASP A 199 -9.75 -9.42 -8.19
C ASP A 199 -10.62 -10.47 -8.91
N ASP A 200 -11.30 -11.34 -8.15
CA ASP A 200 -12.22 -12.37 -8.68
C ASP A 200 -13.47 -11.80 -9.42
N LEU A 201 -13.71 -10.47 -9.38
CA LEU A 201 -14.86 -9.84 -10.05
C LEU A 201 -14.61 -9.49 -11.52
N ASP A 202 -13.35 -9.44 -11.97
CA ASP A 202 -12.98 -9.01 -13.33
C ASP A 202 -12.82 -10.19 -14.32
N ASP A 203 -12.75 -11.43 -13.85
CA ASP A 203 -12.56 -12.64 -14.69
C ASP A 203 -13.86 -13.19 -15.33
N ASP A 204 -15.04 -12.63 -15.00
CA ASP A 204 -16.35 -13.06 -15.54
C ASP A 204 -16.86 -12.19 -16.72
N ALA A 205 -16.07 -11.24 -17.21
CA ALA A 205 -16.40 -10.45 -18.40
C ALA A 205 -16.00 -11.19 -19.70
N ASP A 206 -16.78 -12.22 -20.05
CA ASP A 206 -16.68 -12.95 -21.32
C ASP A 206 -16.68 -11.98 -22.53
N ASP A 207 -15.53 -11.94 -23.21
CA ASP A 207 -15.25 -11.28 -24.48
C ASP A 207 -15.84 -12.07 -25.65
N ASP A 208 -17.18 -12.15 -25.76
CA ASP A 208 -17.80 -13.02 -26.78
C ASP A 208 -19.13 -12.53 -27.39
N ASP A 209 -19.42 -11.21 -27.48
CA ASP A 209 -20.68 -10.79 -28.12
C ASP A 209 -20.77 -9.38 -28.77
N LEU A 210 -19.74 -8.92 -29.50
CA LEU A 210 -19.90 -7.75 -30.40
C LEU A 210 -19.21 -7.90 -31.76
N VAL A 211 -19.55 -8.96 -32.50
CA VAL A 211 -19.42 -8.97 -33.97
C VAL A 211 -20.65 -9.60 -34.62
N ASP A 212 -21.72 -8.82 -34.82
CA ASP A 212 -22.46 -8.84 -36.09
C ASP A 212 -23.40 -7.64 -36.25
N GLY A 213 -23.41 -7.03 -37.43
CA GLY A 213 -24.56 -6.26 -37.91
C GLY A 213 -24.56 -4.73 -37.74
N LEU A 214 -23.64 -4.02 -38.43
CA LEU A 214 -23.99 -2.73 -39.03
C LEU A 214 -23.56 -2.74 -40.50
N GLU A 215 -24.42 -3.33 -41.32
CA GLU A 215 -24.41 -3.17 -42.77
C GLU A 215 -24.65 -1.70 -43.14
N GLU A 216 -24.01 -1.31 -44.24
CA GLU A 216 -24.00 0.00 -44.87
C GLU A 216 -25.42 0.51 -45.20
N GLU A 217 -25.83 1.67 -44.66
CA GLU A 217 -26.88 2.49 -45.28
C GLU A 217 -26.49 3.98 -45.27
N GLU A 218 -25.87 4.35 -46.40
CA GLU A 218 -26.21 5.49 -47.27
C GLU A 218 -26.26 6.91 -46.66
N LEU A 219 -25.23 7.69 -47.03
CA LEU A 219 -25.14 9.14 -46.89
C LEU A 219 -26.26 9.84 -47.67
N GLU A 220 -27.08 10.66 -47.01
CA GLU A 220 -27.86 11.73 -47.67
C GLU A 220 -27.37 13.13 -47.24
N PRO A 221 -27.24 14.08 -48.18
CA PRO A 221 -26.69 15.41 -47.92
C PRO A 221 -27.75 16.32 -47.31
N LEU A 222 -27.46 16.94 -46.17
CA LEU A 222 -28.30 18.02 -45.65
C LEU A 222 -27.89 19.35 -46.29
N ASP A 223 -28.77 19.82 -47.17
CA ASP A 223 -28.72 21.09 -47.87
C ASP A 223 -28.40 22.28 -46.95
N ALA A 224 -27.41 23.08 -47.38
CA ALA A 224 -27.19 24.42 -46.89
C ALA A 224 -28.16 25.38 -47.58
N ASP A 225 -29.19 25.85 -46.86
CA ASP A 225 -29.75 27.22 -46.99
C ASP A 225 -30.98 27.40 -46.09
N ARG A 226 -30.83 28.15 -44.98
CA ARG A 226 -31.69 29.30 -44.65
C ARG A 226 -31.17 30.15 -43.50
#